data_AF-A0AAV1QKB9-F1
#
_entry.id   AF-A0AAV1QKB9-F1
#
_cell.length_a   1.000
_cell.length_b   1.000
_cell.length_c   1.000
_cell.angle_alpha   90.00
_cell.angle_beta   90.00
_cell.angle_gamma   90.00
#
_symmetry.space_group_name_H-M   'P 1'
#
loop_
_entity.id
_entity.type
_entity.pdbx_description
1 polymer ?
#
loop_
_entity_poly.entity_id
_entity_poly.type
_entity_poly.pdbx_seq_one_letter_code
_entity_poly.pdbx_strand_id
1 'polypeptide(L)'
;MLTESDNISYRFSCPGPGVFRCNLTGLMFVMTKKAELQYWTVQWDERVLQPAGKTAAGPLFNIQSSPEGAVSQLHLPHCETMDAPLPEGLLSVVHITDDGMSILKLLHITDTHVVVKVLHLSAFGLVTNDEYRNTANRSVNGQVLLFLQKPQSETQKQYLDVFLLPRNVPLSEVIARHQDVDYIKAPPRCQLIVGESYSVDCPEAALIQPDKAVFDLEFEPNYHPMFEIRLPTNKDKMTLKVQDQTNPEVWKYEMDLKAPRRRHLKRNLPAKVLVQQTLSVPAETPNVLADEKLKSVRTQFIERVTDSNLNTLLGKLLDQRIINDGEMESAENPIRAKKAGALIDMVRKKGPEACSALITALCEVDPFLSKLLNLQ
;
A
#
# COMPACT_ATOMS: atom_id res chain seq x y z
N MET A 1 -21.71 25.38 -2.86
CA MET A 1 -20.37 25.98 -2.76
C MET A 1 -19.50 25.00 -2.00
N LEU A 2 -18.60 24.29 -2.69
CA LEU A 2 -17.58 23.46 -2.04
C LEU A 2 -16.41 24.41 -1.73
N THR A 3 -16.13 24.63 -0.46
CA THR A 3 -14.97 25.41 0.00
C THR A 3 -13.69 24.61 -0.28
N GLU A 4 -12.84 25.14 -1.15
CA GLU A 4 -11.76 24.42 -1.84
C GLU A 4 -10.37 24.58 -1.16
N SER A 5 -10.29 24.79 0.16
CA SER A 5 -9.07 25.39 0.74
C SER A 5 -8.18 24.59 1.71
N ASP A 6 -8.45 23.31 2.05
CA ASP A 6 -7.60 22.57 3.03
C ASP A 6 -7.20 21.13 2.65
N ASN A 7 -7.51 20.65 1.44
CA ASN A 7 -7.25 19.24 1.07
C ASN A 7 -5.87 19.03 0.44
N ILE A 8 -5.21 17.92 0.79
CA ILE A 8 -3.95 17.50 0.15
C ILE A 8 -4.24 17.08 -1.28
N SER A 9 -3.59 17.72 -2.23
CA SER A 9 -3.64 17.32 -3.64
C SER A 9 -2.39 16.53 -4.03
N TYR A 10 -2.60 15.47 -4.79
CA TYR A 10 -1.58 14.61 -5.37
C TYR A 10 -1.61 14.80 -6.87
N ARG A 11 -0.47 15.08 -7.49
CA ARG A 11 -0.35 15.24 -8.95
C ARG A 11 0.83 14.42 -9.47
N PHE A 12 0.66 13.74 -10.59
CA PHE A 12 1.74 12.97 -11.22
C PHE A 12 1.51 12.83 -12.72
N SER A 13 2.62 12.72 -13.46
CA SER A 13 2.60 12.54 -14.91
C SER A 13 2.85 11.07 -15.24
N CYS A 14 1.86 10.42 -15.86
CA CYS A 14 1.98 9.06 -16.37
C CYS A 14 2.53 9.10 -17.81
N PRO A 15 3.69 8.50 -18.10
CA PRO A 15 4.36 8.60 -19.39
C PRO A 15 3.63 7.87 -20.54
N GLY A 16 2.75 6.92 -20.23
CA GLY A 16 2.12 6.06 -21.22
C GLY A 16 1.25 4.97 -20.60
N PRO A 17 0.87 3.95 -21.38
CA PRO A 17 0.13 2.79 -20.89
C PRO A 17 0.91 2.04 -19.80
N GLY A 18 0.20 1.52 -18.80
CA GLY A 18 0.82 0.77 -17.70
C GLY A 18 0.06 0.91 -16.38
N VAL A 19 0.57 0.27 -15.33
CA VAL A 19 0.00 0.34 -13.97
C VAL A 19 0.87 1.23 -13.11
N PHE A 20 0.29 2.29 -12.57
CA PHE A 20 1.00 3.27 -11.74
C PHE A 20 0.43 3.28 -10.33
N ARG A 21 1.29 3.18 -9.32
CA ARG A 21 0.92 3.19 -7.91
C ARG A 21 1.40 4.45 -7.21
N CYS A 22 0.51 5.11 -6.47
CA CYS A 22 0.93 6.14 -5.53
C CYS A 22 1.39 5.50 -4.22
N ASN A 23 2.65 5.71 -3.84
CA ASN A 23 3.20 5.18 -2.59
C ASN A 23 2.63 5.87 -1.33
N LEU A 24 2.06 7.06 -1.46
CA LEU A 24 1.50 7.82 -0.34
C LEU A 24 0.10 7.34 0.04
N THR A 25 -0.75 7.08 -0.95
CA THR A 25 -2.15 6.70 -0.72
C THR A 25 -2.46 5.25 -1.06
N GLY A 26 -1.57 4.53 -1.73
CA GLY A 26 -1.78 3.16 -2.18
C GLY A 26 -2.60 3.04 -3.47
N LEU A 27 -3.31 4.08 -3.92
CA LEU A 27 -4.11 4.06 -5.15
C LEU A 27 -3.28 3.61 -6.36
N MET A 28 -3.88 2.76 -7.20
CA MET A 28 -3.28 2.39 -8.47
C MET A 28 -4.19 2.69 -9.65
N PHE A 29 -3.56 3.12 -10.75
CA PHE A 29 -4.20 3.57 -11.97
C PHE A 29 -3.71 2.72 -13.14
N VAL A 30 -4.62 2.08 -13.85
CA VAL A 30 -4.31 1.35 -15.08
C VAL A 30 -4.52 2.29 -16.26
N MET A 31 -3.41 2.79 -16.80
CA MET A 31 -3.36 3.79 -17.85
C MET A 31 -3.37 3.15 -19.23
N THR A 32 -4.06 3.80 -20.18
CA THR A 32 -4.12 3.41 -21.59
C THR A 32 -3.33 4.34 -22.50
N LYS A 33 -2.90 5.50 -22.00
CA LYS A 33 -2.16 6.54 -22.72
C LYS A 33 -1.48 7.48 -21.73
N LYS A 34 -0.57 8.31 -22.25
CA LYS A 34 0.07 9.38 -21.49
C LYS A 34 -0.98 10.36 -20.97
N ALA A 35 -0.90 10.71 -19.69
CA ALA A 35 -1.77 11.71 -19.07
C ALA A 35 -1.17 12.30 -17.81
N GLU A 36 -1.61 13.49 -17.46
CA GLU A 36 -1.45 14.04 -16.12
C GLU A 36 -2.63 13.63 -15.26
N LEU A 37 -2.34 13.09 -14.08
CA LEU A 37 -3.32 12.73 -13.07
C LEU A 37 -3.23 13.69 -11.90
N GLN A 38 -4.40 14.10 -11.40
CA GLN A 38 -4.52 14.83 -10.15
C GLN A 38 -5.67 14.23 -9.34
N TYR A 39 -5.47 14.08 -8.04
CA TYR A 39 -6.53 13.66 -7.14
C TYR A 39 -6.32 14.22 -5.74
N TRP A 40 -7.36 14.19 -4.92
CA TRP A 40 -7.34 14.59 -3.51
C TRP A 40 -8.42 13.84 -2.75
N THR A 41 -8.31 13.83 -1.42
CA THR A 41 -9.35 13.31 -0.54
C THR A 41 -10.48 14.31 -0.42
N VAL A 42 -11.72 13.82 -0.38
CA VAL A 42 -12.91 14.62 -0.10
C VAL A 42 -13.66 13.98 1.06
N GLN A 43 -14.39 14.80 1.83
CA GLN A 43 -15.18 14.31 2.94
C GLN A 43 -16.41 13.54 2.42
N TRP A 44 -16.73 12.43 3.09
CA TRP A 44 -17.98 11.71 2.86
C TRP A 44 -19.19 12.56 3.27
N ASP A 45 -20.24 12.55 2.44
CA ASP A 45 -21.53 13.12 2.80
C ASP A 45 -22.44 12.00 3.33
N GLU A 46 -22.63 11.95 4.65
CA GLU A 46 -23.51 10.98 5.31
C GLU A 46 -24.95 11.04 4.78
N ARG A 47 -25.40 12.19 4.25
CA ARG A 47 -26.74 12.30 3.65
C ARG A 47 -26.88 11.50 2.36
N VAL A 48 -25.77 11.13 1.73
CA VAL A 48 -25.73 10.26 0.54
C VAL A 48 -25.58 8.80 0.95
N LEU A 49 -24.78 8.52 1.99
CA LEU A 49 -24.49 7.17 2.45
C LEU A 49 -25.65 6.53 3.24
N GLN A 50 -26.21 7.25 4.22
CA GLN A 50 -27.25 6.74 5.13
C GLN A 50 -28.49 6.22 4.39
N PRO A 51 -29.08 6.94 3.40
CA PRO A 51 -30.24 6.43 2.66
C PRO A 51 -29.94 5.18 1.82
N ALA A 52 -28.67 4.95 1.47
CA ALA A 52 -28.23 3.78 0.72
C ALA A 52 -27.89 2.57 1.62
N GLY A 53 -27.98 2.71 2.95
CA GLY A 53 -27.58 1.69 3.92
C GLY A 53 -26.09 1.35 3.83
N LYS A 54 -25.27 2.37 3.56
CA LYS A 54 -23.83 2.25 3.33
C LYS A 54 -23.06 3.06 4.36
N THR A 55 -21.86 2.58 4.66
CA THR A 55 -20.86 3.28 5.47
C THR A 55 -19.51 3.28 4.75
N ALA A 56 -18.70 4.30 5.01
CA ALA A 56 -17.37 4.41 4.41
C ALA A 56 -16.48 3.21 4.81
N ALA A 57 -15.79 2.63 3.82
CA ALA A 57 -14.80 1.56 4.00
C ALA A 57 -13.39 2.02 3.56
N GLY A 58 -13.22 3.32 3.34
CA GLY A 58 -11.98 3.94 2.91
C GLY A 58 -12.15 5.44 2.65
N PRO A 59 -11.06 6.15 2.33
CA PRO A 59 -11.14 7.54 1.88
C PRO A 59 -11.92 7.66 0.56
N LEU A 60 -12.63 8.78 0.39
CA LEU A 60 -13.23 9.17 -0.88
C LEU A 60 -12.23 10.03 -1.67
N PHE A 61 -11.88 9.61 -2.88
CA PHE A 61 -10.89 10.29 -3.72
C PHE A 61 -11.57 10.95 -4.92
N ASN A 62 -11.45 12.26 -5.04
CA ASN A 62 -11.82 12.96 -6.27
C ASN A 62 -10.64 12.94 -7.24
N ILE A 63 -10.83 12.38 -8.43
CA ILE A 63 -9.79 12.05 -9.39
C ILE A 63 -10.11 12.73 -10.72
N GLN A 64 -9.09 13.33 -11.33
CA GLN A 64 -9.17 13.91 -12.66
C GLN A 64 -7.91 13.58 -13.48
N SER A 65 -8.07 13.52 -14.81
CA SER A 65 -6.98 13.25 -15.73
C SER A 65 -7.05 14.12 -16.97
N SER A 66 -5.90 14.56 -17.49
CA SER A 66 -5.80 15.22 -18.79
C SER A 66 -4.79 14.49 -19.69
N PRO A 67 -5.19 13.99 -20.88
CA PRO A 67 -6.54 14.01 -21.45
C PRO A 67 -7.50 13.01 -20.77
N GLU A 68 -8.80 13.21 -20.96
CA GLU A 68 -9.83 12.29 -20.46
C GLU A 68 -9.72 10.88 -21.05
N GLY A 69 -10.29 9.90 -20.33
CA GLY A 69 -10.30 8.50 -20.72
C GLY A 69 -8.91 7.86 -20.73
N ALA A 70 -7.94 8.44 -20.03
CA ALA A 70 -6.60 7.88 -19.90
C ALA A 70 -6.52 6.75 -18.86
N VAL A 71 -7.40 6.77 -17.86
CA VAL A 71 -7.53 5.72 -16.84
C VAL A 71 -8.60 4.73 -17.28
N SER A 72 -8.25 3.44 -17.33
CA SER A 72 -9.19 2.36 -17.66
C SER A 72 -9.67 1.59 -16.44
N GLN A 73 -8.83 1.49 -15.41
CA GLN A 73 -9.16 0.82 -14.16
C GLN A 73 -8.58 1.58 -12.96
N LEU A 74 -9.29 1.51 -11.84
CA LEU A 74 -8.83 1.97 -10.54
C LEU A 74 -8.70 0.78 -9.60
N HIS A 75 -7.62 0.80 -8.82
CA HIS A 75 -7.39 -0.13 -7.72
C HIS A 75 -7.44 0.69 -6.43
N LEU A 76 -8.51 0.49 -5.66
CA LEU A 76 -8.77 1.21 -4.41
C LEU A 76 -8.28 0.38 -3.22
N PRO A 77 -7.41 0.91 -2.35
CA PRO A 77 -6.88 0.15 -1.22
C PRO A 77 -7.95 -0.10 -0.16
N HIS A 78 -8.03 -1.34 0.33
CA HIS A 78 -8.86 -1.71 1.49
C HIS A 78 -8.00 -2.15 2.67
N CYS A 79 -8.63 -2.30 3.83
CA CYS A 79 -7.99 -2.82 5.04
C CYS A 79 -8.41 -4.24 5.42
N GLU A 80 -9.34 -4.90 4.72
CA GLU A 80 -9.73 -6.28 5.09
C GLU A 80 -8.57 -7.26 5.19
N THR A 81 -8.63 -8.20 6.14
CA THR A 81 -7.78 -9.40 6.10
C THR A 81 -8.44 -10.47 5.24
N MET A 82 -7.63 -11.20 4.46
CA MET A 82 -8.13 -12.25 3.55
C MET A 82 -7.86 -13.65 4.11
N ASP A 83 -7.98 -13.80 5.44
CA ASP A 83 -7.80 -15.09 6.12
C ASP A 83 -8.93 -16.10 5.77
N ALA A 84 -10.05 -15.58 5.27
CA ALA A 84 -11.16 -16.31 4.68
C ALA A 84 -11.71 -15.54 3.47
N PRO A 85 -12.49 -16.18 2.57
CA PRO A 85 -13.21 -15.47 1.52
C PRO A 85 -14.08 -14.37 2.13
N LEU A 86 -13.95 -13.15 1.62
CA LEU A 86 -14.77 -12.03 2.09
C LEU A 86 -16.25 -12.32 1.80
N PRO A 87 -17.17 -11.97 2.73
CA PRO A 87 -18.60 -12.04 2.46
C PRO A 87 -18.95 -11.33 1.16
N GLU A 88 -19.82 -11.94 0.37
CA GLU A 88 -20.33 -11.31 -0.84
C GLU A 88 -20.99 -9.97 -0.48
N GLY A 89 -20.62 -8.91 -1.20
CA GLY A 89 -21.15 -7.57 -0.94
C GLY A 89 -20.50 -6.82 0.23
N LEU A 90 -19.51 -7.38 0.92
CA LEU A 90 -18.79 -6.69 2.01
C LEU A 90 -18.20 -5.35 1.53
N LEU A 91 -17.51 -5.35 0.38
CA LEU A 91 -16.95 -4.16 -0.22
C LEU A 91 -17.67 -3.83 -1.52
N SER A 92 -17.96 -2.55 -1.70
CA SER A 92 -18.45 -1.98 -2.95
C SER A 92 -17.67 -0.72 -3.29
N VAL A 93 -17.53 -0.43 -4.58
CA VAL A 93 -16.99 0.87 -5.03
C VAL A 93 -18.14 1.77 -5.42
N VAL A 94 -18.14 2.98 -4.91
CA VAL A 94 -19.07 4.02 -5.33
C VAL A 94 -18.39 4.99 -6.27
N HIS A 95 -19.17 5.54 -7.18
CA HIS A 95 -18.81 6.61 -8.08
C HIS A 95 -19.83 7.73 -7.90
N ILE A 96 -19.35 8.88 -7.43
CA ILE A 96 -20.18 10.05 -7.12
C ILE A 96 -19.89 11.11 -8.17
N THR A 97 -20.95 11.53 -8.84
CA THR A 97 -20.95 12.57 -9.90
C THR A 97 -21.97 13.64 -9.54
N ASP A 98 -22.09 14.67 -10.38
CA ASP A 98 -23.15 15.68 -10.24
C ASP A 98 -24.57 15.07 -10.34
N ASP A 99 -24.70 13.93 -11.03
CA ASP A 99 -25.96 13.16 -11.14
C ASP A 99 -26.26 12.28 -9.91
N GLY A 100 -25.34 12.23 -8.93
CA GLY A 100 -25.47 11.48 -7.69
C GLY A 100 -24.53 10.28 -7.56
N MET A 101 -24.85 9.38 -6.62
CA MET A 101 -24.07 8.20 -6.27
C MET A 101 -24.53 6.97 -7.06
N SER A 102 -23.55 6.23 -7.60
CA SER A 102 -23.76 4.94 -8.26
C SER A 102 -22.79 3.88 -7.72
N ILE A 103 -23.17 2.61 -7.73
CA ILE A 103 -22.30 1.49 -7.34
C ILE A 103 -21.70 0.87 -8.60
N LEU A 104 -20.37 0.77 -8.65
CA LEU A 104 -19.66 0.17 -9.77
C LEU A 104 -19.59 -1.35 -9.63
N LYS A 105 -19.67 -2.04 -10.77
CA LYS A 105 -19.42 -3.49 -10.84
C LYS A 105 -17.93 -3.78 -10.59
N LEU A 106 -17.66 -4.61 -9.58
CA LEU A 106 -16.31 -5.08 -9.28
C LEU A 106 -15.78 -5.99 -10.38
N LEU A 107 -14.47 -5.88 -10.67
CA LEU A 107 -13.76 -6.85 -11.50
C LEU A 107 -13.25 -8.02 -10.65
N HIS A 108 -12.54 -7.70 -9.56
CA HIS A 108 -12.09 -8.65 -8.53
C HIS A 108 -11.57 -7.87 -7.30
N ILE A 109 -11.34 -8.61 -6.21
CA ILE A 109 -10.69 -8.11 -4.99
C ILE A 109 -9.37 -8.89 -4.84
N THR A 110 -8.30 -8.17 -4.53
CA THR A 110 -6.97 -8.72 -4.21
C THR A 110 -6.74 -8.64 -2.71
N ASP A 111 -5.62 -9.14 -2.20
CA ASP A 111 -5.28 -9.05 -0.76
C ASP A 111 -5.27 -7.61 -0.18
N THR A 112 -5.17 -6.60 -1.05
CA THR A 112 -4.98 -5.20 -0.61
C THR A 112 -5.83 -4.17 -1.36
N HIS A 113 -6.45 -4.53 -2.49
CA HIS A 113 -7.17 -3.60 -3.34
C HIS A 113 -8.44 -4.21 -3.95
N VAL A 114 -9.46 -3.37 -4.11
CA VAL A 114 -10.63 -3.62 -4.94
C VAL A 114 -10.40 -3.03 -6.32
N VAL A 115 -10.65 -3.81 -7.38
CA VAL A 115 -10.39 -3.41 -8.77
C VAL A 115 -11.69 -3.16 -9.52
N VAL A 116 -11.80 -1.99 -10.14
CA VAL A 116 -12.97 -1.59 -10.96
C VAL A 116 -12.55 -0.99 -12.29
N LYS A 117 -13.41 -1.18 -13.30
CA LYS A 117 -13.31 -0.44 -14.56
C LYS A 117 -13.93 0.95 -14.39
N VAL A 118 -13.26 1.96 -14.92
CA VAL A 118 -13.77 3.34 -14.95
C VAL A 118 -13.83 3.86 -16.37
N LEU A 119 -14.83 4.71 -16.65
CA LEU A 119 -15.05 5.33 -17.96
C LEU A 119 -14.88 6.85 -17.88
N HIS A 120 -15.40 7.44 -16.81
CA HIS A 120 -15.28 8.85 -16.46
C HIS A 120 -14.66 8.93 -15.08
N LEU A 121 -13.95 10.03 -14.77
CA LEU A 121 -13.32 10.24 -13.48
C LEU A 121 -14.05 11.34 -12.71
N SER A 122 -14.30 11.09 -11.43
CA SER A 122 -14.82 12.03 -10.43
C SER A 122 -14.45 11.50 -9.04
N ALA A 123 -15.36 11.50 -8.07
CA ALA A 123 -15.17 10.95 -6.74
C ALA A 123 -15.45 9.43 -6.68
N PHE A 124 -14.46 8.67 -6.18
CA PHE A 124 -14.54 7.22 -5.97
C PHE A 124 -14.13 6.85 -4.55
N GLY A 125 -14.87 5.94 -3.93
CA GLY A 125 -14.61 5.49 -2.57
C GLY A 125 -15.06 4.06 -2.35
N LEU A 126 -14.50 3.42 -1.33
CA LEU A 126 -14.99 2.13 -0.85
C LEU A 126 -16.10 2.36 0.16
N VAL A 127 -17.15 1.55 0.06
CA VAL A 127 -18.21 1.48 1.05
C VAL A 127 -18.48 0.02 1.44
N THR A 128 -19.03 -0.15 2.63
CA THR A 128 -19.58 -1.41 3.13
C THR A 128 -21.06 -1.25 3.42
N ASN A 129 -21.82 -2.36 3.47
CA ASN A 129 -23.17 -2.33 4.02
C ASN A 129 -23.11 -2.07 5.53
N ASP A 130 -24.10 -1.35 6.05
CA ASP A 130 -24.18 -1.03 7.48
C ASP A 130 -24.30 -2.27 8.36
N GLU A 131 -24.90 -3.34 7.84
CA GLU A 131 -24.98 -4.63 8.51
C GLU A 131 -23.59 -5.21 8.85
N TYR A 132 -22.56 -4.86 8.07
CA TYR A 132 -21.19 -5.30 8.28
C TYR A 132 -20.36 -4.36 9.16
N ARG A 133 -20.90 -3.19 9.54
CA ARG A 133 -20.18 -2.21 10.36
C ARG A 133 -19.80 -2.79 11.73
N ASN A 134 -20.75 -3.49 12.35
CA ASN A 134 -20.60 -4.05 13.70
C ASN A 134 -20.52 -5.58 13.69
N THR A 135 -20.12 -6.19 12.56
CA THR A 135 -19.93 -7.65 12.54
C THR A 135 -18.83 -8.01 13.52
N ALA A 136 -19.20 -8.74 14.57
CA ALA A 136 -18.28 -9.15 15.62
C ALA A 136 -17.07 -9.86 15.03
N ASN A 137 -15.89 -9.55 15.57
CA ASN A 137 -14.61 -10.18 15.23
C ASN A 137 -14.12 -9.93 13.80
N ARG A 138 -14.54 -8.84 13.15
CA ARG A 138 -13.96 -8.44 11.86
C ARG A 138 -12.54 -7.93 12.06
N SER A 139 -11.56 -8.76 11.68
CA SER A 139 -10.15 -8.41 11.65
C SER A 139 -9.83 -7.57 10.41
N VAL A 140 -9.07 -6.50 10.61
CA VAL A 140 -8.58 -5.62 9.56
C VAL A 140 -7.08 -5.38 9.72
N ASN A 141 -6.41 -5.18 8.59
CA ASN A 141 -5.07 -4.60 8.54
C ASN A 141 -5.13 -3.17 9.08
N GLY A 142 -4.54 -2.97 10.25
CA GLY A 142 -4.44 -1.69 10.92
C GLY A 142 -3.06 -1.03 10.76
N GLN A 143 -2.95 0.15 11.36
CA GLN A 143 -1.69 0.83 11.57
C GLN A 143 -1.64 1.57 12.90
N VAL A 144 -0.46 1.55 13.54
CA VAL A 144 -0.12 2.37 14.70
C VAL A 144 0.74 3.55 14.24
N LEU A 145 0.27 4.77 14.49
CA LEU A 145 1.01 6.00 14.21
C LEU A 145 1.31 6.75 15.51
N LEU A 146 2.50 7.32 15.56
CA LEU A 146 3.04 7.97 16.76
C LEU A 146 3.39 9.42 16.45
N PHE A 147 2.84 10.35 17.24
CA PHE A 147 3.09 11.78 17.10
C PHE A 147 3.51 12.36 18.43
N LEU A 148 4.70 12.94 18.48
CA LEU A 148 5.18 13.56 19.70
C LEU A 148 4.95 15.06 19.69
N GLN A 149 4.26 15.52 20.72
CA GLN A 149 4.01 16.94 20.91
C GLN A 149 5.30 17.66 21.31
N LYS A 150 5.40 18.94 20.93
CA LYS A 150 6.52 19.79 21.36
C LYS A 150 6.52 19.88 22.89
N PRO A 151 7.70 19.81 23.55
CA PRO A 151 7.77 19.96 25.00
C PRO A 151 7.20 21.31 25.41
N GLN A 152 6.31 21.30 26.40
CA GLN A 152 5.81 22.54 26.97
C GLN A 152 6.85 23.05 27.98
N SER A 153 7.51 24.18 27.64
CA SER A 153 8.68 24.70 28.37
C SER A 153 8.43 24.99 29.85
N GLU A 154 7.17 25.26 30.22
CA GLU A 154 6.78 25.60 31.59
C GLU A 154 6.54 24.38 32.49
N THR A 155 6.08 23.26 31.92
CA THR A 155 5.62 22.12 32.71
C THR A 155 6.58 20.94 32.71
N GLN A 156 7.65 20.98 31.88
CA GLN A 156 8.55 19.84 31.63
C GLN A 156 7.78 18.55 31.30
N LYS A 157 6.63 18.68 30.62
CA LYS A 157 5.82 17.55 30.17
C LYS A 157 6.01 17.35 28.68
N GLN A 158 6.03 16.09 28.29
CA GLN A 158 6.04 15.67 26.90
C GLN A 158 4.88 14.71 26.69
N TYR A 159 4.16 14.89 25.59
CA TYR A 159 2.98 14.11 25.26
C TYR A 159 3.22 13.34 23.96
N LEU A 160 2.83 12.08 23.95
CA LEU A 160 2.85 11.19 22.80
C LEU A 160 1.43 10.78 22.47
N ASP A 161 1.02 11.11 21.26
CA ASP A 161 -0.26 10.74 20.69
C ASP A 161 -0.10 9.42 19.94
N VAL A 162 -0.97 8.45 20.25
CA VAL A 162 -1.00 7.13 19.63
C VAL A 162 -2.30 6.97 18.87
N PHE A 163 -2.19 6.74 17.58
CA PHE A 163 -3.32 6.51 16.68
C PHE A 163 -3.38 5.05 16.29
N LEU A 164 -4.57 4.46 16.37
CA LEU A 164 -4.89 3.16 15.79
C LEU A 164 -5.85 3.44 14.64
N LEU A 165 -5.40 3.24 13.41
CA LEU A 165 -6.18 3.57 12.21
C LEU A 165 -6.25 2.39 11.24
N PRO A 166 -7.26 2.33 10.35
CA PRO A 166 -7.26 1.39 9.24
C PRO A 166 -6.05 1.63 8.31
N ARG A 167 -5.46 0.57 7.75
CA ARG A 167 -4.24 0.68 6.95
C ARG A 167 -4.42 1.45 5.63
N ASN A 168 -5.65 1.53 5.13
CA ASN A 168 -6.01 2.28 3.93
C ASN A 168 -6.23 3.79 4.19
N VAL A 169 -6.07 4.27 5.42
CA VAL A 169 -5.95 5.71 5.72
C VAL A 169 -4.54 6.20 5.32
N PRO A 170 -4.40 7.19 4.42
CA PRO A 170 -3.09 7.66 3.99
C PRO A 170 -2.37 8.46 5.09
N LEU A 171 -1.11 8.11 5.36
CA LEU A 171 -0.29 8.79 6.38
C LEU A 171 -0.16 10.31 6.13
N SER A 172 -0.09 10.72 4.86
CA SER A 172 -0.03 12.14 4.48
C SER A 172 -1.24 12.94 4.98
N GLU A 173 -2.44 12.35 4.93
CA GLU A 173 -3.67 12.99 5.41
C GLU A 173 -3.61 13.21 6.92
N VAL A 174 -3.23 12.17 7.67
CA VAL A 174 -3.08 12.26 9.13
C VAL A 174 -2.07 13.34 9.50
N ILE A 175 -0.89 13.34 8.88
CA ILE A 175 0.16 14.32 9.18
C ILE A 175 -0.30 15.76 8.88
N ALA A 176 -1.02 16.00 7.79
CA ALA A 176 -1.44 17.35 7.45
C ALA A 176 -2.46 17.94 8.44
N ARG A 177 -3.24 17.08 9.12
CA ARG A 177 -4.21 17.49 10.16
C ARG A 177 -3.57 17.72 11.52
N HIS A 178 -2.46 17.06 11.82
CA HIS A 178 -1.71 17.26 13.06
C HIS A 178 -0.47 18.14 12.80
N GLN A 179 -0.72 19.41 12.54
CA GLN A 179 0.35 20.40 12.44
C GLN A 179 0.99 20.62 13.81
N ASP A 180 2.28 20.94 13.83
CA ASP A 180 3.07 21.20 15.05
C ASP A 180 3.50 20.05 15.95
N VAL A 181 3.17 18.81 15.61
CA VAL A 181 3.73 17.60 16.25
C VAL A 181 4.86 16.97 15.41
N ASP A 182 5.71 16.16 16.04
CA ASP A 182 6.75 15.38 15.38
C ASP A 182 6.27 13.95 15.13
N TYR A 183 6.10 13.55 13.87
CA TYR A 183 5.83 12.15 13.52
C TYR A 183 7.05 11.27 13.82
N ILE A 184 6.86 10.23 14.62
CA ILE A 184 7.87 9.21 14.92
C ILE A 184 7.71 8.06 13.95
N LYS A 185 8.75 7.82 13.13
CA LYS A 185 8.77 6.71 12.19
C LYS A 185 8.96 5.38 12.93
N ALA A 186 7.88 4.63 13.09
CA ALA A 186 7.87 3.26 13.59
C ALA A 186 7.36 2.29 12.50
N PRO A 187 7.66 0.99 12.58
CA PRO A 187 6.97 -0.03 11.77
C PRO A 187 5.47 0.01 12.11
N PRO A 188 4.59 0.44 11.20
CA PRO A 188 3.24 0.81 11.61
C PRO A 188 2.27 -0.38 11.63
N ARG A 189 2.62 -1.53 11.04
CA ARG A 189 1.65 -2.58 10.71
C ARG A 189 1.19 -3.35 11.95
N CYS A 190 -0.12 -3.56 12.07
CA CYS A 190 -0.76 -4.45 13.03
C CYS A 190 -2.05 -5.03 12.43
N GLN A 191 -2.66 -5.97 13.14
CA GLN A 191 -4.05 -6.39 12.91
C GLN A 191 -4.92 -5.85 14.05
N LEU A 192 -6.09 -5.32 13.70
CA LEU A 192 -7.05 -4.74 14.64
C LEU A 192 -8.42 -5.38 14.39
N ILE A 193 -9.22 -5.50 15.44
CA ILE A 193 -10.56 -6.06 15.40
C ILE A 193 -11.56 -4.93 15.62
N VAL A 194 -12.47 -4.74 14.67
CA VAL A 194 -13.49 -3.70 14.74
C VAL A 194 -14.44 -3.97 15.91
N GLY A 195 -14.68 -2.94 16.73
CA GLY A 195 -15.53 -3.00 17.92
C GLY A 195 -14.82 -3.53 19.18
N GLU A 196 -13.56 -3.99 19.09
CA GLU A 196 -12.80 -4.39 20.27
C GLU A 196 -12.16 -3.21 20.99
N SER A 197 -11.94 -3.41 22.29
CA SER A 197 -11.25 -2.45 23.13
C SER A 197 -9.76 -2.72 23.21
N TYR A 198 -8.97 -1.67 23.00
CA TYR A 198 -7.53 -1.68 23.10
C TYR A 198 -7.05 -0.89 24.32
N SER A 199 -5.87 -1.23 24.82
CA SER A 199 -5.12 -0.46 25.81
C SER A 199 -3.67 -0.30 25.39
N VAL A 200 -2.99 0.64 26.04
CA VAL A 200 -1.58 0.91 25.82
C VAL A 200 -0.80 0.64 27.10
N ASP A 201 0.26 -0.17 27.00
CA ASP A 201 1.24 -0.37 28.06
C ASP A 201 2.53 0.39 27.71
N CYS A 202 2.94 1.24 28.65
CA CYS A 202 4.20 1.97 28.59
C CYS A 202 4.74 2.13 30.01
N PRO A 203 5.67 1.27 30.46
CA PRO A 203 6.23 1.31 31.81
C PRO A 203 6.87 2.66 32.17
N GLU A 204 7.37 3.39 31.19
CA GLU A 204 7.99 4.70 31.39
C GLU A 204 6.98 5.87 31.47
N ALA A 205 5.70 5.62 31.24
CA ALA A 205 4.67 6.67 31.22
C ALA A 205 4.34 7.14 32.64
N ALA A 206 4.10 8.45 32.78
CA ALA A 206 3.57 9.04 34.00
C ALA A 206 2.04 9.02 34.04
N LEU A 207 1.38 8.91 32.88
CA LEU A 207 -0.06 8.80 32.71
C LEU A 207 -0.36 8.35 31.27
N ILE A 208 -1.35 7.50 31.10
CA ILE A 208 -1.90 7.07 29.81
C ILE A 208 -3.40 7.33 29.88
N GLN A 209 -3.98 7.98 28.88
CA GLN A 209 -5.41 8.25 28.82
C GLN A 209 -5.96 8.11 27.41
N PRO A 210 -7.18 7.56 27.23
CA PRO A 210 -7.93 6.81 28.25
C PRO A 210 -7.25 5.48 28.61
N ASP A 211 -7.69 4.80 29.66
CA ASP A 211 -7.17 3.46 30.03
C ASP A 211 -7.44 2.43 28.92
N LYS A 212 -8.60 2.57 28.28
CA LYS A 212 -9.10 1.72 27.20
C LYS A 212 -9.92 2.55 26.22
N ALA A 213 -9.86 2.20 24.95
CA ALA A 213 -10.67 2.79 23.88
C ALA A 213 -11.17 1.70 22.94
N VAL A 214 -12.31 1.91 22.27
CA VAL A 214 -12.86 0.98 21.27
C VAL A 214 -12.36 1.38 19.89
N PHE A 215 -11.89 0.41 19.10
CA PHE A 215 -11.47 0.64 17.73
C PHE A 215 -12.66 0.55 16.77
N ASP A 216 -12.86 1.58 15.96
CA ASP A 216 -13.82 1.61 14.84
C ASP A 216 -13.11 2.08 13.55
N LEU A 217 -13.75 1.84 12.40
CA LEU A 217 -13.24 2.26 11.10
C LEU A 217 -13.56 3.74 10.84
N GLU A 218 -12.63 4.64 11.18
CA GLU A 218 -12.79 6.07 10.96
C GLU A 218 -12.09 6.55 9.68
N PHE A 219 -12.88 7.08 8.73
CA PHE A 219 -12.40 7.68 7.47
C PHE A 219 -12.74 9.16 7.35
N GLU A 220 -13.11 9.76 8.48
CA GLU A 220 -13.51 11.16 8.56
C GLU A 220 -12.30 12.11 8.60
N PRO A 221 -12.50 13.39 8.25
CA PRO A 221 -11.41 14.36 8.13
C PRO A 221 -10.68 14.66 9.46
N ASN A 222 -11.27 14.33 10.60
CA ASN A 222 -10.70 14.61 11.92
C ASN A 222 -10.19 13.32 12.56
N TYR A 223 -9.00 12.89 12.17
CA TYR A 223 -8.33 11.77 12.85
C TYR A 223 -7.98 12.21 14.27
N HIS A 224 -8.48 11.49 15.27
CA HIS A 224 -8.17 11.77 16.67
C HIS A 224 -7.21 10.72 17.23
N PRO A 225 -6.29 11.10 18.12
CA PRO A 225 -5.47 10.13 18.81
C PRO A 225 -6.36 9.24 19.67
N MET A 226 -6.12 7.94 19.62
CA MET A 226 -6.85 7.00 20.46
C MET A 226 -6.33 7.00 21.89
N PHE A 227 -5.03 7.26 22.08
CA PHE A 227 -4.40 7.41 23.38
C PHE A 227 -3.45 8.60 23.40
N GLU A 228 -3.42 9.30 24.53
CA GLU A 228 -2.42 10.29 24.88
C GLU A 228 -1.57 9.74 26.04
N ILE A 229 -0.25 9.78 25.86
CA ILE A 229 0.71 9.32 26.86
C ILE A 229 1.53 10.51 27.35
N ARG A 230 1.48 10.75 28.66
CA ARG A 230 2.33 11.73 29.31
C ARG A 230 3.65 11.09 29.73
N LEU A 231 4.73 11.55 29.12
CA LEU A 231 6.09 11.06 29.35
C LEU A 231 6.88 12.00 30.27
N PRO A 232 7.69 11.46 31.18
CA PRO A 232 8.67 12.25 31.91
C PRO A 232 9.85 12.61 31.00
N THR A 233 10.33 13.86 31.05
CA THR A 233 11.38 14.40 30.15
C THR A 233 12.78 13.84 30.39
N ASN A 234 12.98 13.04 31.44
CA ASN A 234 14.28 12.48 31.83
C ASN A 234 14.57 11.10 31.23
N LYS A 235 13.65 10.54 30.43
CA LYS A 235 13.82 9.22 29.80
C LYS A 235 14.41 9.35 28.40
N ASP A 236 15.35 8.45 28.11
CA ASP A 236 16.04 8.38 26.82
C ASP A 236 15.38 7.38 25.89
N LYS A 237 14.87 6.29 26.47
CA LYS A 237 14.22 5.20 25.77
C LYS A 237 12.86 4.91 26.39
N MET A 238 11.97 4.36 25.58
CA MET A 238 10.63 3.97 25.97
C MET A 238 10.20 2.73 25.21
N THR A 239 9.48 1.83 25.89
CA THR A 239 8.82 0.70 25.25
C THR A 239 7.32 0.95 25.21
N LEU A 240 6.75 0.94 24.01
CA LEU A 240 5.32 1.09 23.80
C LEU A 240 4.72 -0.23 23.31
N LYS A 241 3.62 -0.65 23.93
CA LYS A 241 2.84 -1.82 23.51
C LYS A 241 1.38 -1.44 23.37
N VAL A 242 0.76 -1.95 22.32
CA VAL A 242 -0.70 -1.93 22.16
C VAL A 242 -1.20 -3.34 22.44
N GLN A 243 -2.25 -3.45 23.24
CA GLN A 243 -2.83 -4.71 23.68
C GLN A 243 -4.33 -4.74 23.38
N ASP A 244 -4.84 -5.91 22.99
CA ASP A 244 -6.28 -6.12 22.86
C ASP A 244 -6.92 -6.47 24.23
N GLN A 245 -8.24 -6.66 24.23
CA GLN A 245 -9.03 -6.94 25.43
C GLN A 245 -8.63 -8.20 26.22
N THR A 246 -7.97 -9.16 25.56
CA THR A 246 -7.46 -10.41 26.16
C THR A 246 -6.04 -10.27 26.72
N ASN A 247 -5.43 -9.07 26.63
CA ASN A 247 -4.04 -8.71 26.97
C ASN A 247 -2.85 -9.25 26.14
N PRO A 248 -2.98 -9.93 24.98
CA PRO A 248 -1.86 -10.19 24.09
C PRO A 248 -1.37 -8.91 23.43
N GLU A 249 -0.07 -8.88 23.13
CA GLU A 249 0.59 -7.76 22.45
C GLU A 249 0.24 -7.81 20.95
N VAL A 250 -0.58 -6.87 20.46
CA VAL A 250 -0.88 -6.73 19.03
C VAL A 250 0.17 -5.92 18.28
N TRP A 251 0.89 -5.07 19.00
CA TRP A 251 1.99 -4.27 18.46
C TRP A 251 2.95 -3.84 19.57
N LYS A 252 4.26 -3.83 19.27
CA LYS A 252 5.32 -3.44 20.21
C LYS A 252 6.44 -2.69 19.51
N TYR A 253 6.91 -1.62 20.12
CA TYR A 253 8.03 -0.84 19.60
C TYR A 253 8.86 -0.20 20.73
N GLU A 254 10.18 -0.35 20.65
CA GLU A 254 11.13 0.39 21.47
C GLU A 254 11.61 1.62 20.71
N MET A 255 11.52 2.79 21.33
CA MET A 255 11.90 4.07 20.71
C MET A 255 12.91 4.84 21.57
N ASP A 256 13.78 5.59 20.89
CA ASP A 256 14.68 6.55 21.51
C ASP A 256 14.06 7.96 21.39
N LEU A 257 13.72 8.55 22.53
CA LEU A 257 13.06 9.86 22.63
C LEU A 257 14.02 11.01 22.29
N LYS A 258 15.33 10.80 22.47
CA LYS A 258 16.40 11.80 22.27
C LYS A 258 17.15 11.64 20.95
N ALA A 259 16.95 10.56 20.22
CA ALA A 259 17.53 10.36 18.90
C ALA A 259 17.27 11.60 18.02
N PRO A 260 18.27 12.06 17.25
CA PRO A 260 18.15 13.25 16.42
C PRO A 260 16.99 13.05 15.44
N ARG A 261 15.88 13.71 15.74
CA ARG A 261 14.71 13.69 14.87
C ARG A 261 15.10 14.47 13.65
N ARG A 262 15.32 13.73 12.57
CA ARG A 262 15.40 14.34 11.27
C ARG A 262 14.07 15.09 11.10
N ARG A 263 14.12 16.42 11.05
CA ARG A 263 12.98 17.30 10.70
C ARG A 263 12.58 17.03 9.25
N HIS A 264 12.16 15.81 8.94
CA HIS A 264 12.04 15.30 7.58
C HIS A 264 10.67 15.51 6.97
N LEU A 265 9.73 16.11 7.71
CA LEU A 265 8.47 16.55 7.13
C LEU A 265 8.22 18.06 7.19
N LYS A 266 8.87 18.81 8.09
CA LYS A 266 8.66 20.27 8.14
C LYS A 266 9.31 21.03 6.99
N ARG A 267 10.26 20.43 6.26
CA ARG A 267 10.97 21.15 5.18
C ARG A 267 10.38 20.94 3.79
N ASN A 268 9.42 20.01 3.63
CA ASN A 268 8.82 19.66 2.32
C ASN A 268 7.27 19.51 2.32
N LEU A 269 6.54 20.02 3.32
CA LEU A 269 5.09 20.24 3.17
C LEU A 269 4.83 21.75 3.08
N PRO A 270 4.77 22.34 1.87
CA PRO A 270 4.19 23.65 1.68
C PRO A 270 2.67 23.55 1.89
N ALA A 271 2.04 24.64 2.33
CA ALA A 271 0.58 24.85 2.43
C ALA A 271 -0.17 24.84 1.06
N LYS A 272 0.40 24.14 0.08
CA LYS A 272 -0.15 23.71 -1.20
C LYS A 272 0.78 22.58 -1.61
N VAL A 273 0.34 21.34 -1.43
CA VAL A 273 1.08 20.20 -1.95
C VAL A 273 0.91 20.20 -3.47
N LEU A 274 1.77 20.96 -4.16
CA LEU A 274 2.19 20.59 -5.49
C LEU A 274 3.33 19.58 -5.27
N VAL A 275 2.98 18.30 -5.09
CA VAL A 275 3.97 17.24 -5.38
C VAL A 275 4.16 17.27 -6.88
N GLN A 276 4.95 18.21 -7.40
CA GLN A 276 5.63 17.99 -8.66
C GLN A 276 6.73 16.97 -8.37
N GLN A 277 6.35 15.69 -8.35
CA GLN A 277 7.28 14.66 -8.77
C GLN A 277 7.45 14.84 -10.28
N THR A 278 8.27 15.81 -10.67
CA THR A 278 9.18 15.52 -11.78
C THR A 278 10.03 14.38 -11.27
N LEU A 279 9.75 13.18 -11.77
CA LEU A 279 10.79 12.18 -11.88
C LEU A 279 11.90 12.85 -12.69
N SER A 280 12.86 13.47 -12.00
CA SER A 280 14.22 13.44 -12.49
C SER A 280 14.56 11.97 -12.49
N VAL A 281 14.37 11.38 -13.67
CA VAL A 281 14.76 10.04 -14.05
C VAL A 281 16.18 9.81 -13.51
N PRO A 282 16.43 8.99 -12.47
CA PRO A 282 17.49 8.04 -12.69
C PRO A 282 16.91 7.08 -13.72
N ALA A 283 17.61 6.89 -14.83
CA ALA A 283 17.26 5.81 -15.74
C ALA A 283 17.49 4.52 -14.95
N GLU A 284 16.49 4.04 -14.21
CA GLU A 284 16.49 2.69 -13.69
C GLU A 284 16.24 1.81 -14.90
N THR A 285 17.35 1.37 -15.48
CA THR A 285 17.40 0.49 -16.64
C THR A 285 16.50 -0.73 -16.42
N PRO A 286 15.76 -1.19 -17.46
CA PRO A 286 14.88 -2.37 -17.44
C PRO A 286 15.51 -3.64 -16.84
N ASN A 287 16.84 -3.66 -16.83
CA ASN A 287 17.72 -4.70 -16.34
C ASN A 287 17.50 -5.05 -14.85
N VAL A 288 17.44 -4.08 -13.92
CA VAL A 288 17.39 -4.40 -12.46
C VAL A 288 16.09 -5.12 -12.06
N LEU A 289 14.99 -4.87 -12.78
CA LEU A 289 13.69 -5.50 -12.56
C LEU A 289 13.66 -6.98 -12.97
N ALA A 290 14.46 -7.37 -13.97
CA ALA A 290 14.44 -8.73 -14.52
C ALA A 290 14.97 -9.79 -13.54
N ASP A 291 16.00 -9.47 -12.75
CA ASP A 291 16.52 -10.40 -11.73
C ASP A 291 15.54 -10.61 -10.58
N GLU A 292 14.93 -9.54 -10.06
CA GLU A 292 13.92 -9.67 -8.99
C GLU A 292 12.66 -10.39 -9.46
N LYS A 293 12.24 -10.20 -10.73
CA LYS A 293 11.17 -11.00 -11.35
C LYS A 293 11.54 -12.49 -11.42
N LEU A 294 12.71 -12.84 -11.97
CA LEU A 294 13.14 -14.25 -12.05
C LEU A 294 13.33 -14.90 -10.69
N LYS A 295 13.78 -14.14 -9.68
CA LYS A 295 13.89 -14.59 -8.30
C LYS A 295 12.52 -14.92 -7.69
N SER A 296 11.52 -14.08 -7.93
CA SER A 296 10.15 -14.29 -7.43
C SER A 296 9.46 -15.49 -8.09
N VAL A 297 9.69 -15.73 -9.38
CA VAL A 297 9.02 -16.82 -10.12
C VAL A 297 9.80 -18.13 -10.15
N ARG A 298 11.02 -18.17 -9.59
CA ARG A 298 11.96 -19.30 -9.70
C ARG A 298 11.33 -20.66 -9.40
N THR A 299 10.61 -20.79 -8.30
CA THR A 299 9.98 -22.06 -7.90
C THR A 299 8.95 -22.51 -8.93
N GLN A 300 8.09 -21.59 -9.36
CA GLN A 300 7.03 -21.89 -10.32
C GLN A 300 7.58 -22.20 -11.72
N PHE A 301 8.67 -21.53 -12.12
CA PHE A 301 9.39 -21.85 -13.35
C PHE A 301 9.94 -23.28 -13.30
N ILE A 302 10.64 -23.66 -12.23
CA ILE A 302 11.19 -25.02 -12.05
C ILE A 302 10.10 -26.09 -12.05
N GLU A 303 8.95 -25.83 -11.47
CA GLU A 303 7.85 -26.79 -11.42
C GLU A 303 7.17 -26.99 -12.78
N ARG A 304 6.97 -25.90 -13.53
CA ARG A 304 6.01 -25.87 -14.65
C ARG A 304 6.65 -25.89 -16.03
N VAL A 305 7.92 -25.51 -16.17
CA VAL A 305 8.59 -25.51 -17.47
C VAL A 305 8.77 -26.94 -17.99
N THR A 306 8.41 -27.16 -19.26
CA THR A 306 8.56 -28.48 -19.90
C THR A 306 10.01 -28.71 -20.32
N ASP A 307 10.43 -29.97 -20.44
CA ASP A 307 11.81 -30.29 -20.86
C ASP A 307 12.11 -29.79 -22.29
N SER A 308 11.12 -29.88 -23.19
CA SER A 308 11.21 -29.32 -24.55
C SER A 308 11.45 -27.80 -24.55
N ASN A 309 10.72 -27.07 -23.71
CA ASN A 309 10.88 -25.62 -23.60
C ASN A 309 12.22 -25.27 -22.94
N LEU A 310 12.69 -26.03 -21.94
CA LEU A 310 14.02 -25.86 -21.36
C LEU A 310 15.15 -26.01 -22.38
N ASN A 311 15.10 -27.05 -23.21
CA ASN A 311 16.11 -27.28 -24.25
C ASN A 311 16.10 -26.16 -25.29
N THR A 312 14.91 -25.67 -25.64
CA THR A 312 14.75 -24.53 -26.57
C THR A 312 15.28 -23.24 -25.96
N LEU A 313 15.07 -22.99 -24.67
CA LEU A 313 15.60 -21.83 -23.95
C LEU A 313 17.12 -21.87 -23.84
N LEU A 314 17.70 -23.03 -23.51
CA LEU A 314 19.15 -23.23 -23.50
C LEU A 314 19.77 -22.91 -24.88
N GLY A 315 19.17 -23.41 -25.96
CA GLY A 315 19.60 -23.11 -27.32
C GLY A 315 19.56 -21.61 -27.64
N LYS A 316 18.44 -20.93 -27.33
CA LYS A 316 18.32 -19.48 -27.55
C LYS A 316 19.33 -18.66 -26.73
N LEU A 317 19.62 -19.06 -25.50
CA LEU A 317 20.61 -18.39 -24.66
C LEU A 317 22.05 -18.62 -25.15
N LEU A 318 22.32 -19.77 -25.75
CA LEU A 318 23.60 -20.06 -26.41
C LEU A 318 23.76 -19.23 -27.69
N ASP A 319 22.71 -19.16 -28.52
CA ASP A 319 22.70 -18.35 -29.76
C ASP A 319 22.92 -16.86 -29.48
N GLN A 320 22.37 -16.36 -28.37
CA GLN A 320 22.56 -14.98 -27.90
C GLN A 320 23.90 -14.77 -27.18
N ARG A 321 24.75 -15.81 -27.07
CA ARG A 321 26.05 -15.82 -26.37
C ARG A 321 25.98 -15.43 -24.90
N ILE A 322 24.83 -15.67 -24.26
CA ILE A 322 24.63 -15.39 -22.84
C ILE A 322 25.26 -16.50 -21.99
N ILE A 323 25.09 -17.74 -22.44
CA ILE A 323 25.79 -18.92 -21.91
C ILE A 323 26.80 -19.40 -22.96
N ASN A 324 27.87 -20.05 -22.52
CA ASN A 324 28.84 -20.72 -23.40
C ASN A 324 28.61 -22.25 -23.43
N ASP A 325 29.28 -22.95 -24.35
CA ASP A 325 29.12 -24.41 -24.52
C ASP A 325 29.42 -25.19 -23.23
N GLY A 326 30.45 -24.81 -22.48
CA GLY A 326 30.79 -25.45 -21.21
C GLY A 326 29.78 -25.21 -20.08
N GLU A 327 29.12 -24.05 -20.08
CA GLU A 327 28.02 -23.72 -19.17
C GLU A 327 26.73 -24.47 -19.55
N MET A 328 26.48 -24.66 -20.84
CA MET A 328 25.36 -25.46 -21.32
C MET A 328 25.51 -26.93 -20.92
N GLU A 329 26.69 -27.52 -21.10
CA GLU A 329 27.01 -28.88 -20.64
C GLU A 329 26.90 -29.00 -19.11
N SER A 330 27.32 -27.98 -18.36
CA SER A 330 27.23 -27.96 -16.90
C SER A 330 25.78 -27.83 -16.37
N ALA A 331 24.87 -27.28 -17.16
CA ALA A 331 23.44 -27.21 -16.85
C ALA A 331 22.69 -28.50 -17.19
N GLU A 332 23.32 -29.39 -17.97
CA GLU A 332 22.69 -30.62 -18.44
C GLU A 332 22.50 -31.60 -17.28
N ASN A 333 21.25 -31.98 -17.04
CA ASN A 333 20.90 -32.88 -15.95
C ASN A 333 19.74 -33.79 -16.38
N PRO A 334 19.79 -35.10 -16.06
CA PRO A 334 18.69 -36.02 -16.39
C PRO A 334 17.39 -35.70 -15.62
N ILE A 335 17.47 -34.90 -14.55
CA ILE A 335 16.32 -34.44 -13.78
C ILE A 335 15.94 -33.03 -14.26
N ARG A 336 14.82 -32.93 -15.00
CA ARG A 336 14.24 -31.67 -15.53
C ARG A 336 14.23 -30.51 -14.52
N ALA A 337 13.76 -30.76 -13.29
CA ALA A 337 13.66 -29.71 -12.27
C ALA A 337 15.04 -29.18 -11.84
N LYS A 338 16.05 -30.06 -11.75
CA LYS A 338 17.43 -29.65 -11.45
C LYS A 338 18.06 -28.89 -12.62
N LYS A 339 17.79 -29.32 -13.86
CA LYS A 339 18.16 -28.64 -15.09
C LYS A 339 17.58 -27.22 -15.17
N ALA A 340 16.28 -27.08 -14.90
CA ALA A 340 15.59 -25.78 -14.82
C ALA A 340 16.18 -24.86 -13.74
N GLY A 341 16.46 -25.43 -12.56
CA GLY A 341 17.06 -24.70 -11.45
C GLY A 341 18.46 -24.20 -11.77
N ALA A 342 19.28 -25.03 -12.42
CA ALA A 342 20.62 -24.67 -12.86
C ALA A 342 20.60 -23.54 -13.91
N LEU A 343 19.72 -23.63 -14.91
CA LEU A 343 19.56 -22.60 -15.94
C LEU A 343 19.20 -21.24 -15.33
N ILE A 344 18.16 -21.17 -14.50
CA ILE A 344 17.70 -19.89 -13.97
C ILE A 344 18.72 -19.29 -12.97
N ASP A 345 19.42 -20.11 -12.17
CA ASP A 345 20.48 -19.61 -11.29
C ASP A 345 21.68 -19.08 -12.06
N MET A 346 22.06 -19.77 -13.14
CA MET A 346 23.19 -19.38 -13.97
C MET A 346 22.94 -18.04 -14.65
N VAL A 347 21.74 -17.88 -15.22
CA VAL A 347 21.32 -16.62 -15.84
C VAL A 347 21.29 -15.48 -14.82
N ARG A 348 20.76 -15.73 -13.61
CA ARG A 348 20.75 -14.72 -12.53
C ARG A 348 22.13 -14.31 -12.07
N LYS A 349 23.09 -15.25 -12.00
CA LYS A 349 24.49 -14.95 -11.64
C LYS A 349 25.22 -14.11 -12.69
N LYS A 350 24.82 -14.21 -13.96
CA LYS A 350 25.39 -13.40 -15.07
C LYS A 350 24.89 -11.97 -15.08
N GLY A 351 23.81 -11.70 -14.34
CA GLY A 351 23.32 -10.36 -14.12
C GLY A 351 22.09 -10.02 -14.97
N PRO A 352 21.63 -8.77 -14.86
CA PRO A 352 20.27 -8.42 -15.22
C PRO A 352 19.97 -8.45 -16.73
N GLU A 353 20.96 -8.25 -17.58
CA GLU A 353 20.82 -8.36 -19.05
C GLU A 353 20.51 -9.80 -19.46
N ALA A 354 21.20 -10.76 -18.85
CA ALA A 354 20.94 -12.18 -19.04
C ALA A 354 19.53 -12.55 -18.53
N CYS A 355 19.13 -12.00 -17.38
CA CYS A 355 17.78 -12.19 -16.83
C CYS A 355 16.70 -11.69 -17.78
N SER A 356 16.88 -10.51 -18.37
CA SER A 356 15.92 -9.95 -19.33
C SER A 356 15.81 -10.83 -20.58
N ALA A 357 16.94 -11.29 -21.10
CA ALA A 357 16.97 -12.15 -22.27
C ALA A 357 16.29 -13.51 -22.03
N LEU A 358 16.46 -14.11 -20.86
CA LEU A 358 15.72 -15.33 -20.50
C LEU A 358 14.21 -15.07 -20.41
N ILE A 359 13.78 -13.95 -19.83
CA ILE A 359 12.36 -13.57 -19.80
C ILE A 359 11.81 -13.41 -21.22
N THR A 360 12.53 -12.70 -22.09
CA THR A 360 12.13 -12.52 -23.50
C THR A 360 12.03 -13.86 -24.22
N ALA A 361 13.05 -14.72 -24.09
CA ALA A 361 13.05 -16.04 -24.71
C ALA A 361 11.90 -16.92 -24.18
N LEU A 362 11.58 -16.85 -22.89
CA LEU A 362 10.44 -17.57 -22.30
C LEU A 362 9.10 -17.05 -22.82
N CYS A 363 8.96 -15.73 -22.97
CA CYS A 363 7.76 -15.11 -23.56
C CYS A 363 7.52 -15.55 -25.01
N GLU A 364 8.57 -15.84 -25.76
CA GLU A 364 8.48 -16.35 -27.13
C GLU A 364 8.22 -17.86 -27.20
N VAL A 365 8.91 -18.65 -26.36
CA VAL A 365 8.84 -20.12 -26.39
C VAL A 365 7.56 -20.64 -25.73
N ASP A 366 7.11 -19.99 -24.67
CA ASP A 366 5.89 -20.35 -23.94
C ASP A 366 5.14 -19.10 -23.43
N PRO A 367 4.35 -18.45 -24.31
CA PRO A 367 3.56 -17.28 -23.95
C PRO A 367 2.55 -17.55 -22.82
N PHE A 368 2.03 -18.78 -22.75
CA PHE A 368 1.04 -19.17 -21.74
C PHE A 368 1.68 -19.27 -20.35
N LEU A 369 2.82 -19.96 -20.24
CA LEU A 369 3.57 -20.03 -18.99
C LEU A 369 4.07 -18.65 -18.58
N SER A 370 4.50 -17.82 -19.53
CA SER A 370 4.95 -16.45 -19.26
C SER A 370 3.85 -15.57 -18.67
N LYS A 371 2.62 -15.70 -19.19
CA LYS A 371 1.44 -15.02 -18.64
C LYS A 371 1.07 -15.55 -17.25
N LEU A 372 1.17 -16.86 -17.03
CA LEU A 372 0.91 -17.47 -15.73
C LEU A 372 1.92 -17.02 -14.66
N LEU A 373 3.19 -16.84 -15.05
CA LEU A 373 4.26 -16.36 -14.18
C LEU A 373 4.32 -14.83 -14.07
N ASN A 374 3.38 -14.09 -14.69
CA ASN A 374 3.37 -12.62 -14.72
C ASN A 374 4.69 -11.99 -15.22
N LEU A 375 5.30 -12.60 -16.24
CA LEU A 375 6.59 -12.16 -16.81
C LEU A 375 6.46 -11.19 -17.98
N GLN A 376 5.25 -11.03 -18.54
CA GLN A 376 4.92 -10.12 -19.66
C GLN A 376 4.57 -8.71 -19.21
#